data_AF-A0A958UXU3-F1
#
_entry.id   AF-A0A958UXU3-F1
#
_cell.length_a   1.000
_cell.length_b   1.000
_cell.length_c   1.000
_cell.angle_alpha   90.00
_cell.angle_beta   90.00
_cell.angle_gamma   90.00
#
_symmetry.space_group_name_H-M   'P 1'
#
loop_
_entity.id
_entity.type
_entity.pdbx_description
1 polymer ?
#
loop_
_entity_poly.entity_id
_entity_poly.type
_entity_poly.pdbx_seq_one_letter_code
_entity_poly.pdbx_strand_id
1 'polypeptide(L)'
;INTMFNTGTVIGVSANIYGSNFPRNFIPSFAWGGSAGFTTYQLAKVDETVALVMERKREKYTEQEKKILHHVFELSRKYRNFH
;
A
#
# COMPACT_ATOMS: atom_id res chain seq x y z
N ILE A 1 -15.80 -5.39 4.02
CA ILE A 1 -14.44 -5.67 4.55
C ILE A 1 -14.55 -5.69 6.07
N ASN A 2 -14.08 -6.75 6.75
CA ASN A 2 -14.14 -6.90 8.23
C ASN A 2 -12.72 -6.86 8.86
N THR A 3 -11.86 -5.98 8.33
CA THR A 3 -10.51 -5.76 8.84
C THR A 3 -10.56 -4.80 10.02
N MET A 4 -9.94 -5.17 11.14
CA MET A 4 -9.91 -4.36 12.36
C MET A 4 -8.52 -3.76 12.57
N PHE A 5 -8.44 -2.56 13.16
CA PHE A 5 -7.16 -1.90 13.47
C PHE A 5 -6.99 -1.72 14.97
N ASN A 6 -5.78 -1.98 15.46
CA ASN A 6 -5.42 -1.66 16.83
C ASN A 6 -5.14 -0.17 16.98
N THR A 7 -5.30 0.37 18.19
CA THR A 7 -4.81 1.71 18.53
C THR A 7 -3.31 1.81 18.27
N GLY A 8 -2.87 2.92 17.68
CA GLY A 8 -1.46 3.13 17.33
C GLY A 8 -1.00 2.40 16.06
N THR A 9 -1.92 1.94 15.21
CA THR A 9 -1.54 1.34 13.92
C THR A 9 -1.03 2.40 12.94
N VAL A 10 0.15 2.17 12.38
CA VAL A 10 0.75 2.98 11.31
C VAL A 10 0.67 2.19 9.99
N ILE A 11 0.08 2.80 8.97
CA ILE A 11 -0.14 2.19 7.65
C ILE A 11 0.64 2.96 6.60
N GLY A 12 1.45 2.25 5.82
CA GLY A 12 2.25 2.80 4.75
C GLY A 12 1.45 3.15 3.48
N VAL A 13 2.11 3.87 2.58
CA VAL A 13 1.53 4.30 1.29
C VAL A 13 1.16 3.09 0.45
N SER A 14 -0.01 3.11 -0.19
CA SER A 14 -0.49 2.06 -1.08
C SER A 14 -0.49 0.65 -0.44
N ALA A 15 -0.78 0.57 0.85
CA ALA A 15 -1.02 -0.71 1.52
C ALA A 15 -2.46 -1.18 1.29
N ASN A 16 -2.62 -2.41 0.79
CA ASN A 16 -3.90 -3.07 0.62
C ASN A 16 -4.07 -4.15 1.69
N ILE A 17 -5.06 -3.93 2.55
CA ILE A 17 -5.28 -4.73 3.75
C ILE A 17 -6.65 -5.39 3.66
N TYR A 18 -6.70 -6.70 3.80
CA TYR A 18 -7.93 -7.49 3.74
C TYR A 18 -7.87 -8.69 4.70
N GLY A 19 -9.03 -9.29 4.93
CA GLY A 19 -9.19 -10.41 5.87
C GLY A 19 -9.73 -9.98 7.22
N SER A 20 -9.98 -10.98 8.07
CA SER A 20 -10.46 -10.82 9.45
C SER A 20 -9.29 -10.71 10.42
N ASN A 21 -9.56 -10.23 11.65
CA ASN A 21 -8.61 -10.01 12.75
C ASN A 21 -7.78 -8.72 12.63
N PHE A 22 -6.95 -8.48 13.65
CA PHE A 22 -6.07 -7.34 13.79
C PHE A 22 -4.70 -7.64 13.14
N PRO A 23 -4.31 -6.94 12.06
CA PRO A 23 -2.96 -7.01 11.53
C PRO A 23 -1.96 -6.37 12.51
N ARG A 24 -0.65 -6.56 12.27
CA ARG A 24 0.42 -5.92 13.06
C ARG A 24 0.23 -4.40 13.11
N ASN A 25 0.64 -3.78 14.21
CA ASN A 25 0.53 -2.32 14.41
C ASN A 25 1.36 -1.51 13.41
N PHE A 26 2.30 -2.12 12.71
CA PHE A 26 3.03 -1.47 11.62
C PHE A 26 2.84 -2.28 10.33
N ILE A 27 2.26 -1.62 9.32
CA ILE A 27 2.04 -2.18 7.98
C ILE A 27 2.89 -1.35 7.00
N PRO A 28 3.92 -1.94 6.37
CA PRO A 28 4.84 -1.19 5.53
C PRO A 28 4.16 -0.67 4.26
N SER A 29 4.78 0.32 3.61
CA SER A 29 4.29 0.83 2.33
C SER A 29 4.33 -0.27 1.27
N PHE A 30 3.33 -0.32 0.40
CA PHE A 30 3.16 -1.32 -0.64
C PHE A 30 3.05 -2.74 -0.08
N ALA A 31 2.39 -2.90 1.06
CA ALA A 31 2.01 -4.20 1.59
C ALA A 31 0.67 -4.65 0.98
N TRP A 32 0.55 -5.92 0.60
CA TRP A 32 -0.67 -6.53 0.12
C TRP A 32 -0.95 -7.79 0.94
N GLY A 33 -2.01 -7.78 1.76
CA GLY A 33 -2.30 -8.90 2.65
C GLY A 33 -3.15 -8.54 3.86
N GLY A 34 -2.92 -9.23 4.98
CA GLY A 34 -3.69 -9.04 6.21
C GLY A 34 -3.13 -9.84 7.38
N SER A 35 -4.00 -10.28 8.28
CA SER A 35 -3.63 -11.06 9.46
C SER A 35 -2.90 -12.37 9.14
N ALA A 36 -3.17 -12.97 7.97
CA ALA A 36 -2.51 -14.19 7.49
C ALA A 36 -1.10 -13.97 6.92
N GLY A 37 -0.66 -12.71 6.81
CA GLY A 37 0.63 -12.34 6.23
C GLY A 37 0.50 -11.29 5.13
N PHE A 38 1.65 -10.77 4.72
CA PHE A 38 1.75 -9.72 3.71
C PHE A 38 2.75 -10.11 2.63
N THR A 39 2.54 -9.56 1.44
CA THR A 39 3.45 -9.62 0.30
C THR A 39 3.69 -8.21 -0.24
N THR A 40 4.70 -8.03 -1.08
CA THR A 40 4.93 -6.73 -1.73
C THR A 40 3.89 -6.50 -2.82
N TYR A 41 3.20 -5.37 -2.75
CA TYR A 41 2.33 -4.90 -3.81
C TYR A 41 3.17 -4.39 -4.99
N GLN A 42 3.01 -5.01 -6.15
CA GLN A 42 3.83 -4.71 -7.33
C GLN A 42 3.53 -3.32 -7.89
N LEU A 43 4.59 -2.55 -8.21
CA LEU A 43 4.47 -1.18 -8.74
C LEU A 43 3.56 -1.07 -9.97
N ALA A 44 3.58 -2.04 -10.89
CA ALA A 44 2.71 -2.02 -12.06
C ALA A 44 1.22 -1.98 -11.67
N LYS A 45 0.82 -2.79 -10.68
CA LYS A 45 -0.56 -2.81 -10.18
C LYS A 45 -0.91 -1.57 -9.37
N VAL A 46 0.06 -1.00 -8.65
CA VAL A 46 -0.09 0.29 -7.98
C VAL A 46 -0.40 1.37 -9.02
N ASP A 47 0.38 1.44 -10.09
CA ASP A 47 0.21 2.43 -11.17
C ASP A 47 -1.17 2.31 -11.82
N GLU A 48 -1.62 1.08 -12.12
CA GLU A 48 -2.99 0.83 -12.63
C GLU A 48 -4.06 1.34 -11.66
N THR A 49 -3.91 1.05 -10.37
CA THR A 49 -4.88 1.45 -9.34
C THR A 49 -4.92 2.98 -9.18
N VAL A 50 -3.76 3.62 -9.14
CA VAL A 50 -3.65 5.07 -8.98
C VAL A 50 -4.22 5.78 -10.20
N ALA A 51 -3.94 5.31 -11.42
CA ALA A 51 -4.53 5.85 -12.64
C ALA A 51 -6.06 5.83 -12.60
N LEU A 52 -6.66 4.69 -12.23
CA LEU A 52 -8.12 4.54 -12.10
C LEU A 52 -8.72 5.46 -11.02
N VAL A 53 -8.04 5.62 -9.88
CA VAL A 53 -8.51 6.49 -8.79
C VAL A 53 -8.41 7.97 -9.18
N MET A 54 -7.32 8.39 -9.82
CA MET A 54 -7.15 9.77 -10.29
C MET A 54 -8.16 10.11 -11.38
N GLU A 55 -8.41 9.19 -12.33
CA GLU A 55 -9.43 9.36 -13.36
C GLU A 55 -10.83 9.60 -12.74
N ARG A 56 -11.21 8.84 -11.71
CA ARG A 56 -12.47 9.04 -10.98
C ARG A 56 -12.57 10.42 -10.32
N LYS A 57 -11.43 10.99 -9.91
CA LYS A 57 -11.34 12.35 -9.37
C LYS A 57 -11.24 13.43 -10.45
N ARG A 58 -11.20 13.04 -11.73
CA ARG A 58 -10.94 13.92 -12.88
C ARG A 58 -9.57 14.59 -12.81
N GLU A 59 -8.61 13.93 -12.17
CA GLU A 59 -7.21 14.35 -12.06
C GLU A 59 -6.34 13.50 -12.98
N LYS A 60 -5.21 14.04 -13.42
CA LYS A 60 -4.26 13.31 -14.27
C LYS A 60 -3.22 12.63 -13.38
N TYR A 61 -3.00 11.34 -13.58
CA TYR A 61 -1.83 10.67 -13.02
C TYR A 61 -0.60 11.02 -13.89
N THR A 62 0.21 11.94 -13.39
CA THR A 62 1.36 12.51 -14.09
C THR A 62 2.63 11.68 -13.91
N GLU A 63 3.59 11.86 -14.83
CA GLU A 63 4.92 11.24 -14.71
C GLU A 63 5.66 11.68 -13.43
N GLN A 64 5.40 12.88 -12.92
CA GLN A 64 5.99 13.34 -11.66
C GLN A 64 5.46 12.54 -10.47
N GLU A 65 4.14 12.34 -10.39
CA GLU A 65 3.52 11.53 -9.32
C GLU A 65 3.97 10.08 -9.39
N LYS A 66 4.08 9.52 -10.60
CA LYS A 66 4.62 8.18 -10.82
C LYS A 66 6.04 8.06 -10.27
N LYS A 67 6.92 9.01 -10.59
CA LYS A 67 8.29 9.04 -10.06
C LYS A 67 8.32 9.14 -8.53
N ILE A 68 7.44 9.94 -7.92
CA ILE A 68 7.34 10.04 -6.47
C ILE A 68 6.95 8.68 -5.86
N LEU A 69 5.92 8.02 -6.39
CA LEU A 69 5.48 6.72 -5.89
C LEU A 69 6.56 5.65 -6.04
N HIS A 70 7.23 5.59 -7.19
CA HIS A 70 8.35 4.67 -7.43
C HIS A 70 9.53 4.95 -6.49
N HIS A 71 9.83 6.23 -6.23
CA HIS A 71 10.88 6.60 -5.28
C HIS A 71 10.54 6.16 -3.84
N VAL A 72 9.29 6.38 -3.40
CA VAL A 72 8.81 5.92 -2.09
C VAL A 72 8.84 4.39 -2.00
N PHE A 73 8.52 3.68 -3.09
CA PHE A 73 8.63 2.23 -3.17
C PHE A 73 10.06 1.77 -2.88
N GLU A 74 11.07 2.36 -3.52
CA GLU A 74 12.48 1.99 -3.26
C GLU A 74 12.94 2.39 -1.85
N LEU A 75 12.64 3.62 -1.40
CA LEU A 75 13.03 4.09 -0.06
C LEU A 75 12.46 3.22 1.07
N SER A 76 11.21 2.77 0.91
CA SER A 76 10.52 1.96 1.91
C SER A 76 10.88 0.46 1.87
N ARG A 77 11.71 0.02 0.90
CA ARG A 77 12.05 -1.39 0.68
C ARG A 77 12.55 -2.10 1.94
N LYS A 78 13.37 -1.42 2.75
CA LYS A 78 13.91 -1.95 4.02
C LYS A 78 12.85 -2.34 5.05
N TYR A 79 11.63 -1.80 4.94
CA TYR A 79 10.52 -2.10 5.84
C TYR A 79 9.62 -3.23 5.33
N ARG A 80 9.77 -3.67 4.07
CA ARG A 80 9.03 -4.81 3.49
C ARG A 80 9.70 -6.15 3.83
N ASN A 81 9.98 -6.36 5.11
CA ASN A 81 10.39 -7.66 5.63
C ASN A 81 9.16 -8.37 6.21
N PHE A 82 8.66 -9.36 5.48
CA PHE A 82 7.45 -10.11 5.84
C PHE A 82 7.75 -11.44 6.54
N HIS A 83 9.02 -11.71 6.84
CA HIS A 83 9.51 -12.88 7.57
C HIS A 83 9.79 -12.52 9.03
#